data_AF-A0A6I3WKR6-F1
#
_entry.id   AF-A0A6I3WKR6-F1
#
_cell.length_a   1.000
_cell.length_b   1.000
_cell.length_c   1.000
_cell.angle_alpha   90.00
_cell.angle_beta   90.00
_cell.angle_gamma   90.00
#
_symmetry.space_group_name_H-M   'P 1'
#
loop_
_entity.id
_entity.type
_entity.pdbx_description
1 polymer ?
#
loop_
_entity_poly.entity_id
_entity_poly.type
_entity_poly.pdbx_seq_one_letter_code
_entity_poly.pdbx_strand_id
1 'polypeptide(L)'
;MGRKSMGLPAGVEIRGNSLRVRFTLNGQRRSEPTPYQPTPKGLTAAGGLRARVKELIRLGAMTDDLYAELFPQSSYTLDRKTPSLF
;
A
#
# COMPACT_ATOMS: atom_id res chain seq x y z
N MET A 1 -14.35 -14.75 -5.81
CA MET A 1 -13.15 -15.54 -6.14
C MET A 1 -12.03 -15.19 -5.13
N GLY A 2 -11.96 -15.91 -4.01
CA GLY A 2 -10.89 -15.76 -3.01
C GLY A 2 -9.72 -16.63 -3.41
N ARG A 3 -8.68 -16.04 -4.00
CA ARG A 3 -7.46 -16.79 -4.35
C ARG A 3 -6.78 -17.23 -3.05
N LYS A 4 -6.60 -18.54 -2.92
CA LYS A 4 -5.94 -19.22 -1.80
C LYS A 4 -4.71 -18.42 -1.33
N SER A 5 -4.74 -17.99 -0.07
CA SER A 5 -3.62 -17.38 0.64
C SER A 5 -2.53 -18.43 0.91
N MET A 6 -1.91 -18.98 -0.13
CA MET A 6 -0.76 -19.87 0.05
C MET A 6 0.46 -19.01 0.39
N GLY A 7 0.72 -18.84 1.69
CA GLY A 7 1.99 -18.32 2.23
C GLY A 7 2.28 -16.81 2.09
N LEU A 8 1.39 -16.02 1.47
CA LEU A 8 1.62 -14.58 1.33
C LEU A 8 1.35 -13.83 2.65
N PRO A 9 2.19 -12.86 3.04
CA PRO A 9 1.93 -12.01 4.19
C PRO A 9 0.56 -11.34 4.09
N ALA A 10 -0.15 -11.25 5.23
CA ALA A 10 -1.53 -10.78 5.25
C ALA A 10 -1.68 -9.41 4.58
N GLY A 11 -2.55 -9.33 3.57
CA GLY A 11 -2.84 -8.09 2.85
C GLY A 11 -1.75 -7.66 1.85
N VAL A 12 -0.79 -8.52 1.53
CA VAL A 12 0.10 -8.36 0.37
C VAL A 12 -0.50 -9.11 -0.82
N GLU A 13 -0.56 -8.46 -1.98
CA GLU A 13 -1.02 -9.06 -3.23
C GLU A 13 0.06 -8.96 -4.30
N ILE A 14 0.27 -10.04 -5.06
CA ILE A 14 1.08 -10.01 -6.28
C ILE A 14 0.20 -9.48 -7.43
N ARG A 15 0.72 -8.52 -8.21
CA ARG A 15 0.09 -7.97 -9.42
C ARG A 15 1.10 -7.93 -10.55
N GLY A 16 1.06 -8.94 -11.42
CA GLY A 16 2.07 -9.10 -12.47
C GLY A 16 3.45 -9.21 -11.84
N ASN A 17 4.32 -8.25 -12.14
CA ASN A 17 5.70 -8.22 -11.64
C ASN A 17 5.93 -7.30 -10.43
N SER A 18 4.85 -6.83 -9.77
CA SER A 18 4.94 -5.97 -8.60
C SER A 18 4.09 -6.48 -7.44
N LEU A 19 4.38 -5.96 -6.24
CA LEU A 19 3.60 -6.21 -5.03
C LEU A 19 2.73 -5.00 -4.69
N ARG A 20 1.53 -5.26 -4.19
CA ARG A 20 0.63 -4.24 -3.61
C ARG A 20 0.30 -4.57 -2.17
N VAL A 21 0.10 -3.54 -1.35
CA VAL A 21 -0.35 -3.67 0.05
C VAL A 21 -1.77 -3.14 0.23
N ARG A 22 -2.59 -3.90 0.95
CA ARG A 22 -4.01 -3.58 1.22
C ARG A 22 -4.22 -3.18 2.67
N PHE A 23 -4.81 -2.02 2.88
CA PHE A 23 -5.14 -1.48 4.20
C PHE A 23 -6.40 -0.62 4.14
N THR A 24 -6.91 -0.21 5.30
CA THR A 24 -8.03 0.72 5.41
C THR A 24 -7.50 2.02 6.00
N LEU A 25 -7.75 3.14 5.33
CA LEU A 25 -7.42 4.49 5.78
C LEU A 25 -8.71 5.31 5.75
N ASN A 26 -9.08 5.94 6.88
CA ASN A 26 -10.28 6.79 7.01
C ASN A 26 -11.56 6.11 6.49
N GLY A 27 -11.77 4.84 6.85
CA GLY A 27 -12.93 4.04 6.40
C GLY A 27 -12.86 3.55 4.94
N GLN A 28 -11.89 4.02 4.15
CA GLN A 28 -11.73 3.63 2.75
C GLN A 28 -10.67 2.53 2.60
N ARG A 29 -11.01 1.49 1.82
CA ARG A 29 -10.07 0.41 1.50
C ARG A 29 -9.12 0.87 0.41
N ARG A 30 -7.82 0.79 0.67
CA ARG A 30 -6.74 1.16 -0.25
C ARG A 30 -5.93 -0.07 -0.66
N SER A 31 -5.35 -0.01 -1.85
CA SER A 31 -4.49 -1.05 -2.41
C SER A 31 -3.37 -0.36 -3.17
N GLU A 32 -2.21 -0.21 -2.54
CA GLU A 32 -1.14 0.64 -3.07
C GLU A 32 0.01 -0.17 -3.64
N PRO A 33 0.57 0.23 -4.79
CA PRO A 33 1.77 -0.39 -5.34
C PRO A 33 2.98 -0.13 -4.44
N THR A 34 3.85 -1.12 -4.38
CA THR A 34 5.13 -1.04 -3.68
C THR A 34 6.26 -1.19 -4.71
N PRO A 35 7.46 -0.66 -4.42
CA PRO A 35 8.62 -0.83 -5.30
C PRO A 35 9.21 -2.25 -5.24
N TYR A 36 8.63 -3.16 -4.45
CA TYR A 36 9.16 -4.50 -4.24
C TYR A 36 8.73 -5.47 -5.34
N GLN A 37 9.69 -6.29 -5.78
CA GLN A 37 9.44 -7.41 -6.68
C GLN A 37 8.79 -8.59 -5.93
N PRO A 38 8.04 -9.47 -6.61
CA PRO A 38 7.38 -10.64 -6.03
C PRO A 38 8.37 -11.79 -5.72
N THR A 39 9.42 -11.48 -4.96
CA THR A 39 10.39 -12.43 -4.41
C THR A 39 10.13 -12.66 -2.92
N PRO A 40 10.65 -13.72 -2.29
CA PRO A 40 10.48 -13.93 -0.84
C PRO A 40 10.91 -12.72 0.01
N LYS A 41 12.03 -12.08 -0.35
CA LYS A 41 12.50 -10.84 0.31
C LYS A 41 11.53 -9.69 0.10
N GLY A 42 11.02 -9.52 -1.12
CA GLY A 42 10.04 -8.49 -1.45
C GLY A 42 8.71 -8.68 -0.73
N LEU A 43 8.24 -9.92 -0.59
CA LEU A 43 7.04 -10.27 0.16
C LEU A 43 7.17 -9.90 1.63
N THR A 44 8.28 -10.26 2.28
CA THR A 44 8.55 -9.87 3.67
C THR A 44 8.62 -8.36 3.82
N ALA A 45 9.31 -7.66 2.91
CA ALA A 45 9.39 -6.19 2.93
C ALA A 45 8.01 -5.53 2.76
N ALA A 46 7.19 -6.01 1.82
CA ALA A 46 5.81 -5.54 1.63
C ALA A 46 4.92 -5.81 2.86
N GLY A 47 5.10 -6.97 3.50
CA GLY A 47 4.42 -7.30 4.75
C GLY A 47 4.78 -6.35 5.89
N GLY A 48 6.07 -6.05 6.04
CA GLY A 48 6.57 -5.07 7.02
C GLY A 48 6.08 -3.65 6.73
N LEU A 49 6.11 -3.21 5.47
CA LEU A 49 5.56 -1.92 5.05
C LEU A 49 4.09 -1.80 5.44
N ARG A 50 3.28 -2.84 5.17
CA ARG A 50 1.87 -2.86 5.55
C ARG A 50 1.68 -2.78 7.07
N ALA A 51 2.49 -3.52 7.84
CA ALA A 51 2.43 -3.48 9.30
C ALA A 51 2.70 -2.06 9.82
N ARG A 52 3.75 -1.41 9.32
CA ARG A 52 4.09 -0.02 9.62
C ARG A 52 2.94 0.94 9.27
N VAL A 53 2.36 0.81 8.09
CA VAL A 53 1.21 1.63 7.65
C VAL A 53 0.03 1.47 8.60
N LYS A 54 -0.30 0.24 8.99
CA LYS A 54 -1.38 0.00 9.96
C LYS A 54 -1.11 0.63 11.32
N GLU A 55 0.14 0.59 11.78
CA GLU A 55 0.55 1.20 13.04
C GLU A 55 0.42 2.73 12.98
N LEU A 56 0.92 3.35 11.91
CA LEU A 56 0.80 4.80 11.67
C LEU A 56 -0.67 5.24 11.65
N ILE A 57 -1.54 4.48 10.97
CA ILE A 57 -2.98 4.75 10.93
C ILE A 57 -3.60 4.61 12.33
N ARG A 58 -3.25 3.56 13.07
CA ARG A 58 -3.74 3.34 14.44
C ARG A 58 -3.34 4.46 15.39
N LEU A 59 -2.13 5.01 15.22
CA LEU A 59 -1.60 6.11 16.03
C LEU A 59 -2.08 7.49 15.54
N GLY A 60 -2.81 7.58 14.43
CA GLY A 60 -3.21 8.86 13.83
C GLY A 60 -2.04 9.64 13.20
N ALA A 61 -0.89 8.99 12.99
CA ALA A 61 0.34 9.60 12.46
C ALA A 61 0.47 9.48 10.93
N MET A 62 -0.53 8.90 10.25
CA MET A 62 -0.54 8.78 8.80
C MET A 62 -0.94 10.12 8.16
N THR A 63 0.03 11.00 7.93
CA THR A 63 -0.15 12.26 7.19
C THR A 63 -0.10 12.01 5.68
N ASP A 64 -0.57 12.98 4.91
CA ASP A 64 -0.57 12.86 3.45
C ASP A 64 0.84 12.90 2.85
N ASP A 65 1.76 13.68 3.44
CA ASP A 65 3.15 13.71 3.02
C ASP A 65 3.81 12.35 3.27
N LEU A 66 3.60 11.78 4.45
CA LEU A 66 4.10 10.45 4.78
C LEU A 66 3.46 9.38 3.89
N TYR A 67 2.18 9.52 3.56
CA TYR A 67 1.51 8.65 2.59
C TYR A 67 2.20 8.73 1.22
N ALA A 68 2.51 9.94 0.75
CA ALA A 68 3.16 10.16 -0.55
C ALA A 68 4.60 9.63 -0.59
N GLU A 69 5.32 9.74 0.52
CA GLU A 69 6.66 9.16 0.68
C GLU A 69 6.63 7.62 0.65
N LEU A 70 5.66 7.01 1.35
CA LEU A 70 5.52 5.55 1.41
C LEU A 70 5.01 4.96 0.10
N PHE A 71 4.17 5.70 -0.63
CA PHE A 71 3.53 5.27 -1.87
C PHE A 71 3.69 6.30 -2.99
N PRO A 72 4.91 6.51 -3.51
CA PRO A 72 5.17 7.53 -4.53
C PRO A 72 4.47 7.25 -5.86
N GLN A 73 4.11 5.99 -6.13
CA GLN A 73 3.36 5.56 -7.31
C GLN A 73 1.86 5.38 -7.05
N SER A 74 1.35 5.85 -5.90
CA SER A 74 -0.07 5.81 -5.61
C SER A 74 -0.86 6.68 -6.58
N SER A 75 -2.02 6.21 -7.02
CA SER A 75 -2.97 7.08 -7.73
C SER A 75 -3.58 8.14 -6.82
N TYR A 76 -3.55 7.96 -5.49
CA TYR A 76 -4.04 8.95 -4.53
C TYR A 76 -3.17 10.22 -4.52
N THR A 77 -1.86 10.08 -4.70
CA THR A 77 -0.95 11.23 -4.76
C THR A 77 -1.06 11.98 -6.08
N LEU A 78 -1.44 11.29 -7.16
CA LEU A 78 -1.69 11.88 -8.48
C LEU A 78 -2.95 12.77 -8.49
N ASP A 79 -3.98 12.40 -7.72
CA ASP A 79 -5.21 13.18 -7.58
C ASP A 79 -4.96 14.54 -6.92
N ARG A 80 -4.09 14.60 -5.90
CA ARG A 80 -3.69 15.87 -5.26
C ARG A 80 -2.79 16.76 -6.12
N LYS A 81 -2.02 16.19 -7.05
CA LYS A 81 -1.11 16.97 -7.92
C LYS A 81 -1.81 17.59 -9.12
N THR A 82 -3.03 17.16 -9.42
CA THR A 82 -3.82 17.78 -10.48
C THR A 82 -4.72 18.83 -9.83
N PRO A 83 -4.41 20.14 -9.88
CA PRO A 83 -5.44 21.13 -9.63
C PRO A 83 -6.50 20.90 -10.70
N SER A 84 -7.68 20.43 -10.29
CA SER A 84 -8.87 20.44 -11.12
C SER A 84 -9.22 21.91 -11.38
N LEU A 85 -8.63 22.47 -12.44
CA LEU A 85 -9.08 23.72 -13.00
C LEU A 85 -10.45 23.43 -13.62
N PHE A 86 -11.44 24.14 -13.09
CA PHE A 86 -12.85 24.15 -13.50
C PHE A 86 -13.02 24.36 -15.01
#